data_AF-A0AAV8W015-F1
#
_entry.id   AF-A0AAV8W015-F1
#
_cell.length_a   1.000
_cell.length_b   1.000
_cell.length_c   1.000
_cell.angle_alpha   90.00
_cell.angle_beta   90.00
_cell.angle_gamma   90.00
#
_symmetry.space_group_name_H-M   'P 1'
#
loop_
_entity.id
_entity.type
_entity.pdbx_description
1 polymer ?
#
loop_
_entity_poly.entity_id
_entity_poly.type
_entity_poly.pdbx_seq_one_letter_code
_entity_poly.pdbx_strand_id
1 'polypeptide(L)'
;MKLTDPWGDKCLPSGGYEFEKDPVGRRNGRRPRKEMRDVLGNAVEQAKEMVSKKLVLQGKCLTMKIVQEAINILKGAVAIVYPMKLPPHDTIRMEFENIEDLSGTQASLQVIDPCTAQMWFCGKEMYRDQGQKVGDYVGKVENCKVIVKLAKRGDGPPGREPVMSEEQRKQLMMHAYRRQEELKKLEADDDDNYLDSEWADSQNLKKTFHGLRDIKWGPRF
;
A
#
# COMPACT_ATOMS: atom_id res chain seq x y z
N MET A 1 27.39 37.30 -8.33
CA MET A 1 26.78 36.92 -9.62
C MET A 1 25.30 36.67 -9.40
N LYS A 2 24.41 37.28 -10.18
CA LYS A 2 22.98 36.92 -10.18
C LYS A 2 22.80 35.73 -11.11
N LEU A 3 22.75 34.51 -10.57
CA LEU A 3 22.42 33.33 -11.37
C LEU A 3 20.98 33.49 -11.87
N THR A 4 20.80 33.47 -13.20
CA THR A 4 19.49 33.51 -13.85
C THR A 4 19.21 32.16 -14.48
N ASP A 5 18.00 31.63 -14.27
CA ASP A 5 17.54 30.40 -14.91
C ASP A 5 17.26 30.65 -16.41
N PRO A 6 18.02 30.04 -17.34
CA PRO A 6 17.83 30.25 -18.78
C PRO A 6 16.53 29.64 -19.34
N TRP A 7 15.89 28.72 -18.60
CA TRP A 7 14.64 28.08 -19.00
C TRP A 7 13.42 28.71 -18.36
N GLY A 8 13.58 29.47 -17.28
CA GLY A 8 12.47 30.10 -16.57
C GLY A 8 11.63 31.02 -17.44
N ASP A 9 12.26 31.76 -18.37
CA ASP A 9 11.58 32.68 -19.27
C ASP A 9 11.10 32.01 -20.57
N LYS A 10 11.66 30.84 -20.91
CA LYS A 10 11.29 30.07 -22.12
C LYS A 10 10.11 29.13 -21.87
N CYS A 11 10.09 28.49 -20.70
CA CYS A 11 9.11 27.48 -20.33
C CYS A 11 8.03 28.08 -19.42
N LEU A 12 7.34 29.11 -19.92
CA LEU A 12 6.27 29.78 -19.17
C LEU A 12 4.96 28.99 -19.29
N PRO A 13 4.23 28.83 -18.18
CA PRO A 13 2.91 28.24 -18.23
C PRO A 13 1.89 29.17 -18.89
N SER A 14 0.93 28.58 -19.60
CA SER A 14 -0.24 29.25 -20.16
C SER A 14 -0.99 30.00 -19.07
N GLY A 15 -1.33 31.27 -19.31
CA GLY A 15 -2.02 32.10 -18.32
C GLY A 15 -1.12 32.67 -17.21
N GLY A 16 0.20 32.44 -17.26
CA GLY A 16 1.17 32.98 -16.31
C GLY A 16 1.36 32.10 -15.07
N TYR A 17 2.18 32.59 -14.12
CA TYR A 17 2.60 31.82 -12.96
C TYR A 17 2.37 32.56 -11.64
N GLU A 18 2.27 31.79 -10.56
CA GLU A 18 2.37 32.22 -9.17
C GLU A 18 3.73 31.78 -8.63
N PHE A 19 4.40 32.66 -7.88
CA PHE A 19 5.70 32.33 -7.31
C PHE A 19 5.52 31.59 -5.98
N GLU A 20 6.03 30.36 -5.92
CA GLU A 20 6.06 29.53 -4.73
C GLU A 20 7.42 28.84 -4.67
N LYS A 21 8.21 29.15 -3.64
CA LYS A 21 9.56 28.59 -3.52
C LYS A 21 9.49 27.08 -3.37
N ASP A 22 10.16 26.35 -4.25
CA ASP A 22 10.25 24.90 -4.17
C ASP A 22 11.04 24.49 -2.92
N PRO A 23 10.46 23.70 -1.99
CA PRO A 23 11.18 23.24 -0.80
C PRO A 23 12.37 22.33 -1.14
N VAL A 24 12.35 21.63 -2.28
CA VAL A 24 13.40 20.69 -2.70
C VAL A 24 14.44 21.37 -3.62
N GLY A 25 14.13 22.57 -4.13
CA GLY A 25 15.03 23.34 -4.99
C GLY A 25 15.31 22.71 -6.37
N ARG A 26 14.45 21.79 -6.83
CA ARG A 26 14.56 21.15 -8.16
C ARG A 26 13.86 21.96 -9.24
N ARG A 27 12.94 22.85 -8.87
CA ARG A 27 12.18 23.73 -9.77
C ARG A 27 12.42 25.20 -9.44
N ASN A 28 12.16 26.06 -10.42
CA ASN A 28 12.36 27.51 -10.32
C ASN A 28 11.27 28.26 -9.51
N GLY A 29 10.29 27.54 -8.96
CA GLY A 29 9.20 28.09 -8.17
C GLY A 29 8.15 28.87 -8.96
N ARG A 30 8.19 28.86 -10.30
CA ARG A 30 7.14 29.44 -11.16
C ARG A 30 6.02 28.42 -11.37
N ARG A 31 5.06 28.36 -10.46
CA ARG A 31 3.96 27.40 -10.49
C ARG A 31 2.83 27.90 -11.40
N PRO A 32 2.15 27.04 -12.18
CA PRO A 32 0.97 27.44 -12.94
C PRO A 32 -0.17 27.96 -12.04
N ARG A 33 -1.00 28.85 -12.57
CA ARG A 33 -2.21 29.33 -11.88
C ARG A 33 -3.19 28.20 -11.56
N LYS A 34 -4.12 28.46 -10.63
CA LYS A 34 -5.12 27.48 -10.16
C LYS A 34 -5.83 26.74 -11.30
N GLU A 35 -6.35 27.46 -12.28
CA GLU A 35 -7.07 26.87 -13.41
C GLU A 35 -6.23 25.84 -14.19
N MET A 36 -4.96 26.15 -14.46
CA MET A 36 -4.05 25.25 -15.17
C MET A 36 -3.59 24.07 -14.30
N ARG A 37 -3.53 24.25 -12.97
CA ARG A 37 -3.29 23.16 -12.03
C ARG A 37 -4.46 22.18 -12.03
N ASP A 38 -5.68 22.68 -12.08
CA ASP A 38 -6.88 21.86 -12.11
C ASP A 38 -6.93 21.01 -13.40
N VAL A 39 -6.51 21.57 -14.55
CA VAL A 39 -6.34 20.80 -15.80
C VAL A 39 -5.37 19.63 -15.63
N LEU A 40 -4.21 19.85 -15.01
CA LEU A 40 -3.24 18.77 -14.74
C LEU A 40 -3.79 17.75 -13.74
N GLY A 41 -4.47 18.21 -12.69
CA GLY A 41 -5.09 17.35 -11.68
C GLY A 41 -6.14 16.43 -12.29
N ASN A 42 -7.06 16.99 -13.07
CA ASN A 42 -8.11 16.25 -13.77
C ASN A 42 -7.53 15.21 -14.74
N ALA A 43 -6.49 15.57 -15.49
CA ALA A 43 -5.81 14.64 -16.40
C ALA A 43 -5.15 13.46 -15.65
N VAL A 44 -4.56 13.72 -14.47
CA VAL A 44 -3.97 12.69 -13.62
C VAL A 44 -5.05 11.76 -13.04
N GLU A 45 -6.17 12.30 -12.58
CA GLU A 45 -7.30 11.50 -12.08
C GLU A 45 -7.88 10.60 -13.17
N GLN A 46 -8.09 11.16 -14.36
CA GLN A 46 -8.57 10.42 -15.53
C GLN A 46 -7.61 9.27 -15.91
N ALA A 47 -6.31 9.56 -16.03
CA ALA A 47 -5.31 8.55 -16.35
C ALA A 47 -5.25 7.44 -15.28
N LYS A 48 -5.37 7.79 -13.99
CA LYS A 48 -5.42 6.81 -12.88
C LYS A 48 -6.65 5.93 -12.94
N GLU A 49 -7.80 6.47 -13.33
CA GLU A 49 -9.03 5.70 -13.48
C GLU A 49 -8.90 4.65 -14.60
N MET A 50 -8.27 5.03 -15.72
CA MET A 50 -8.03 4.14 -16.87
C MET A 50 -7.11 2.95 -16.59
N VAL A 51 -6.26 3.01 -15.55
CA VAL A 51 -5.33 1.93 -15.17
C VAL A 51 -5.65 1.35 -13.79
N SER A 52 -6.82 1.71 -13.23
CA SER A 52 -7.20 1.33 -11.87
C SER A 52 -7.42 -0.18 -11.72
N LYS A 53 -7.02 -0.72 -10.56
CA LYS A 53 -7.32 -2.11 -10.17
C LYS A 53 -8.82 -2.43 -10.14
N LYS A 54 -9.67 -1.39 -10.04
CA LYS A 54 -11.13 -1.51 -10.10
C LYS A 54 -11.63 -2.09 -11.42
N LEU A 55 -10.88 -1.93 -12.51
CA LEU A 55 -11.24 -2.47 -13.83
C LEU A 55 -11.36 -4.00 -13.83
N VAL A 56 -10.55 -4.68 -13.01
CA VAL A 56 -10.62 -6.14 -12.85
C VAL A 56 -11.96 -6.58 -12.28
N LEU A 57 -12.50 -5.83 -11.30
CA LEU A 57 -13.81 -6.11 -10.71
C LEU A 57 -14.96 -5.84 -11.69
N GLN A 58 -14.76 -4.91 -12.62
CA GLN A 58 -15.73 -4.57 -13.67
C GLN A 58 -15.64 -5.50 -14.89
N GLY A 59 -14.72 -6.47 -14.90
CA GLY A 59 -14.48 -7.35 -16.05
C GLY A 59 -13.93 -6.62 -17.29
N LYS A 60 -13.39 -5.41 -17.13
CA LYS A 60 -12.80 -4.64 -18.23
C LYS A 60 -11.34 -5.02 -18.42
N CYS A 61 -10.98 -5.41 -19.64
CA CYS A 61 -9.61 -5.76 -20.00
C CYS A 61 -8.76 -4.49 -20.20
N LEU A 62 -7.56 -4.47 -19.61
CA LEU A 62 -6.57 -3.42 -19.86
C LEU A 62 -5.77 -3.79 -21.12
N THR A 63 -5.71 -2.87 -22.08
CA THR A 63 -4.94 -3.07 -23.33
C THR A 63 -3.87 -2.01 -23.46
N MET A 64 -2.83 -2.29 -24.26
CA MET A 64 -1.76 -1.31 -24.55
C MET A 64 -2.31 -0.02 -25.16
N LYS A 65 -3.41 -0.08 -25.91
CA LYS A 65 -4.08 1.11 -26.46
C LYS A 65 -4.62 2.02 -25.36
N ILE A 66 -5.29 1.46 -24.35
CA ILE A 66 -5.82 2.21 -23.20
C ILE A 66 -4.67 2.87 -22.43
N VAL A 67 -3.56 2.15 -22.24
CA VAL A 67 -2.36 2.72 -21.58
C VAL A 67 -1.77 3.86 -22.39
N GLN A 68 -1.67 3.71 -23.71
CA GLN A 68 -1.19 4.77 -24.61
C GLN A 68 -2.12 5.99 -24.61
N GLU A 69 -3.43 5.79 -24.58
CA GLU A 69 -4.42 6.86 -24.46
C GLU A 69 -4.27 7.62 -23.14
N ALA A 70 -4.09 6.92 -22.02
CA ALA A 70 -3.83 7.55 -20.72
C ALA A 70 -2.54 8.40 -20.75
N ILE A 71 -1.47 7.90 -21.37
CA ILE A 71 -0.23 8.67 -21.57
C ILE A 71 -0.49 9.90 -22.45
N ASN A 72 -1.27 9.76 -23.53
CA ASN A 72 -1.58 10.86 -24.43
C ASN A 72 -2.41 11.96 -23.74
N ILE A 73 -3.31 11.62 -22.83
CA ILE A 73 -4.06 12.58 -22.01
C ILE A 73 -3.10 13.41 -21.15
N LEU A 74 -2.14 12.75 -20.49
CA LEU A 74 -1.12 13.43 -19.69
C LEU A 74 -0.23 14.34 -20.54
N LYS A 75 0.24 13.85 -21.70
CA LYS A 75 1.03 14.64 -22.66
C LYS A 75 0.24 15.85 -23.16
N GLY A 76 -1.04 15.67 -23.48
CA GLY A 76 -1.93 16.75 -23.92
C GLY A 76 -2.13 17.81 -22.85
N ALA A 77 -2.38 17.40 -21.60
CA ALA A 77 -2.52 18.32 -20.48
C ALA A 77 -1.24 19.13 -20.23
N VAL A 78 -0.07 18.49 -20.30
CA VAL A 78 1.22 19.19 -20.18
C VAL A 78 1.46 20.14 -21.36
N ALA A 79 1.07 19.79 -22.58
CA ALA A 79 1.18 20.68 -23.73
C ALA A 79 0.25 21.92 -23.63
N ILE A 80 -0.94 21.76 -23.04
CA ILE A 80 -1.86 22.88 -22.76
C ILE A 80 -1.25 23.84 -21.75
N VAL A 81 -0.71 23.31 -20.65
CA VAL A 81 -0.13 24.14 -19.59
C VAL A 81 1.22 24.71 -19.99
N TYR A 82 2.04 23.97 -20.72
CA TYR A 82 3.39 24.38 -21.14
C TYR A 82 3.55 24.24 -22.66
N PRO A 83 3.02 25.19 -23.45
CA PRO A 83 3.04 25.12 -24.91
C PRO A 83 4.47 25.19 -25.48
N MET A 84 5.38 25.87 -24.78
CA MET A 84 6.80 25.96 -25.14
C MET A 84 7.64 24.76 -24.67
N LYS A 85 6.97 23.67 -24.26
CA LYS A 85 7.53 22.47 -23.64
C LYS A 85 8.18 22.75 -22.29
N LEU A 86 8.34 21.66 -21.52
CA LEU A 86 9.13 21.67 -20.29
C LEU A 86 10.63 21.70 -20.63
N PRO A 87 11.49 22.13 -19.69
CA PRO A 87 12.93 22.07 -19.85
C PRO A 87 13.41 20.64 -20.19
N PRO A 88 14.48 20.46 -21.00
CA PRO A 88 14.97 19.13 -21.38
C PRO A 88 15.37 18.23 -20.21
N HIS A 89 15.81 18.83 -19.10
CA HIS A 89 16.22 18.14 -17.88
C HIS A 89 15.06 17.93 -16.90
N ASP A 90 13.83 18.33 -17.23
CA ASP A 90 12.67 18.07 -16.39
C ASP A 90 12.29 16.59 -16.46
N THR A 91 12.06 15.96 -15.31
CA THR A 91 11.78 14.52 -15.21
C THR A 91 10.54 14.13 -16.00
N ILE A 92 9.50 14.96 -16.02
CA ILE A 92 8.25 14.67 -16.75
C ILE A 92 8.52 14.62 -18.25
N ARG A 93 9.38 15.51 -18.74
CA ARG A 93 9.73 15.53 -20.17
C ARG A 93 10.58 14.32 -20.53
N MET A 94 11.57 13.99 -19.71
CA MET A 94 12.43 12.82 -19.95
C MET A 94 11.58 11.54 -19.99
N GLU A 95 10.68 11.35 -19.03
CA GLU A 95 9.75 10.20 -18.97
C GLU A 95 8.82 10.13 -20.19
N PHE A 96 8.35 11.27 -20.71
CA PHE A 96 7.51 11.29 -21.91
C PHE A 96 8.26 10.97 -23.20
N GLU A 97 9.56 11.28 -23.24
CA GLU A 97 10.46 11.04 -24.37
C GLU A 97 11.21 9.69 -24.25
N ASN A 98 11.04 8.94 -23.15
CA ASN A 98 11.76 7.70 -22.82
C ASN A 98 13.30 7.88 -22.86
N ILE A 99 13.79 9.01 -22.34
CA ILE A 99 15.24 9.33 -22.28
C ILE A 99 15.73 9.48 -20.84
N GLU A 100 14.90 9.17 -19.87
CA GLU A 100 15.24 9.22 -18.45
C GLU A 100 16.35 8.23 -18.10
N ASP A 101 17.34 8.71 -17.34
CA ASP A 101 18.36 7.85 -16.75
C ASP A 101 17.87 7.35 -15.38
N LEU A 102 17.56 6.07 -15.30
CA LEU A 102 17.13 5.42 -14.06
C LEU A 102 18.30 4.84 -13.26
N SER A 103 19.54 4.94 -13.76
CA SER A 103 20.71 4.34 -13.12
C SER A 103 20.87 4.81 -11.66
N GLY A 104 21.12 3.86 -10.75
CA GLY A 104 21.26 4.14 -9.32
C GLY A 104 19.98 4.57 -8.58
N THR A 105 18.83 4.66 -9.25
CA THR A 105 17.55 5.00 -8.60
C THR A 105 16.75 3.75 -8.20
N GLN A 106 15.90 3.88 -7.18
CA GLN A 106 14.95 2.81 -6.80
C GLN A 106 13.94 2.47 -7.91
N ALA A 107 13.66 3.42 -8.81
CA ALA A 107 12.76 3.21 -9.94
C ALA A 107 13.31 2.17 -10.93
N SER A 108 14.64 2.06 -11.08
CA SER A 108 15.27 1.04 -11.93
C SER A 108 14.93 -0.40 -11.52
N LEU A 109 14.65 -0.63 -10.23
CA LEU A 109 14.26 -1.95 -9.73
C LEU A 109 12.85 -2.35 -10.19
N GLN A 110 11.99 -1.38 -10.46
CA GLN A 110 10.59 -1.60 -10.88
C GLN A 110 10.44 -1.80 -12.39
N VAL A 111 11.40 -1.32 -13.17
CA VAL A 111 11.40 -1.50 -14.62
C VAL A 111 11.88 -2.91 -14.95
N ILE A 112 11.02 -3.66 -15.65
CA ILE A 112 11.31 -5.00 -16.16
C ILE A 112 11.25 -4.91 -17.68
N ASP A 113 12.36 -5.25 -18.35
CA ASP A 113 12.41 -5.28 -19.80
C ASP A 113 11.45 -6.35 -20.35
N PRO A 114 10.53 -6.01 -21.29
CA PRO A 114 9.55 -6.94 -21.82
C PRO A 114 10.14 -8.22 -22.41
N CYS A 115 11.36 -8.18 -22.95
CA CYS A 115 12.04 -9.32 -23.56
C CYS A 115 12.62 -10.29 -22.52
N THR A 116 13.02 -9.79 -21.35
CA THR A 116 13.60 -10.58 -20.26
C THR A 116 12.63 -10.86 -19.11
N ALA A 117 11.42 -10.32 -19.16
CA ALA A 117 10.39 -10.53 -18.15
C ALA A 117 9.95 -12.00 -18.04
N GLN A 118 10.05 -12.57 -16.84
CA GLN A 118 9.55 -13.91 -16.52
C GLN A 118 8.18 -13.81 -15.85
N MET A 119 7.27 -14.73 -16.22
CA MET A 119 5.93 -14.84 -15.64
C MET A 119 5.84 -16.09 -14.78
N TRP A 120 5.24 -15.96 -13.60
CA TRP A 120 5.11 -17.07 -12.64
C TRP A 120 3.66 -17.26 -12.23
N PHE A 121 3.20 -18.50 -12.35
CA PHE A 121 1.87 -18.93 -11.94
C PHE A 121 1.97 -20.20 -11.08
N CYS A 122 1.36 -20.19 -9.89
CA CYS A 122 1.36 -21.32 -8.95
C CYS A 122 2.76 -21.92 -8.67
N GLY A 123 3.79 -21.09 -8.57
CA GLY A 123 5.17 -21.52 -8.30
C GLY A 123 5.90 -22.16 -9.48
N LYS A 124 5.31 -22.13 -10.68
CA LYS A 124 5.95 -22.55 -11.94
C LYS A 124 6.17 -21.34 -12.85
N GLU A 125 7.31 -21.34 -13.53
CA GLU A 125 7.63 -20.36 -14.57
C GLU A 125 6.81 -20.65 -15.84
N MET A 126 6.32 -19.60 -16.49
CA MET A 126 5.62 -19.64 -17.77
C MET A 126 6.58 -19.18 -18.87
N TYR A 127 6.89 -20.08 -19.80
CA TYR A 127 7.79 -19.83 -20.92
C TYR A 127 7.05 -19.17 -22.08
N ARG A 128 7.66 -18.13 -22.67
CA ARG A 128 7.11 -17.40 -23.83
C ARG A 128 7.52 -18.03 -25.16
N ASP A 129 8.62 -18.77 -25.18
CA ASP A 129 9.32 -19.19 -26.39
C ASP A 129 8.54 -20.17 -27.28
N GLN A 130 7.53 -20.84 -26.71
CA GLN A 130 6.76 -21.88 -27.40
C GLN A 130 5.41 -21.41 -27.94
N GLY A 131 5.12 -20.10 -27.93
CA GLY A 131 3.83 -19.55 -28.38
C GLY A 131 2.64 -19.97 -27.51
N GLN A 132 2.90 -20.55 -26.34
CA GLN A 132 1.91 -20.97 -25.38
C GLN A 132 1.18 -19.75 -24.80
N LYS A 133 -0.14 -19.87 -24.67
CA LYS A 133 -0.98 -18.84 -24.07
C LYS A 133 -1.11 -19.09 -22.58
N VAL A 134 -1.50 -18.05 -21.84
CA VAL A 134 -1.81 -18.17 -20.41
C VAL A 134 -2.86 -19.27 -20.15
N GLY A 135 -3.81 -19.45 -21.06
CA GLY A 135 -4.82 -20.51 -20.98
C GLY A 135 -4.25 -21.94 -20.99
N ASP A 136 -3.09 -22.16 -21.61
CA ASP A 136 -2.46 -23.49 -21.66
C ASP A 136 -1.87 -23.88 -20.29
N TYR A 137 -1.47 -22.89 -19.48
CA TYR A 137 -0.96 -23.09 -18.12
C TYR A 137 -2.07 -23.18 -17.07
N VAL A 138 -3.15 -22.43 -17.26
CA VAL A 138 -4.28 -22.39 -16.31
C VAL A 138 -5.24 -23.56 -16.53
N GLY A 139 -5.35 -24.05 -17.77
CA GLY A 139 -6.31 -25.07 -18.16
C GLY A 139 -7.70 -24.50 -18.47
N LYS A 140 -8.64 -25.40 -18.77
CA LYS A 140 -10.03 -25.07 -19.09
C LYS A 140 -10.84 -24.95 -17.81
N VAL A 141 -10.84 -23.77 -17.20
CA VAL A 141 -11.63 -23.46 -15.99
C VAL A 141 -12.54 -22.28 -16.28
N GLU A 142 -13.84 -22.47 -16.09
CA GLU A 142 -14.82 -21.38 -16.18
C GLU A 142 -14.82 -20.56 -14.88
N ASN A 143 -14.95 -19.23 -15.00
CA ASN A 143 -15.04 -18.30 -13.87
C ASN A 143 -13.87 -18.37 -12.86
N CYS A 144 -12.64 -18.44 -13.36
CA CYS A 144 -11.43 -18.44 -12.53
C CYS A 144 -10.75 -17.06 -12.47
N LYS A 145 -10.25 -16.67 -11.29
CA LYS A 145 -9.33 -15.54 -11.13
C LYS A 145 -7.89 -16.04 -11.07
N VAL A 146 -7.08 -15.62 -12.03
CA VAL A 146 -5.67 -16.01 -12.13
C VAL A 146 -4.80 -14.84 -11.64
N ILE A 147 -3.86 -15.13 -10.74
CA ILE A 147 -2.86 -14.17 -10.28
C ILE A 147 -1.50 -14.63 -10.80
N VAL A 148 -0.89 -13.79 -11.64
CA VAL A 148 0.43 -14.04 -12.22
C VAL A 148 1.40 -13.00 -11.70
N LYS A 149 2.60 -13.43 -11.31
CA LYS A 149 3.67 -12.55 -10.84
C LYS A 149 4.71 -12.34 -11.94
N LEU A 150 5.17 -11.10 -12.08
CA LEU A 150 6.26 -10.74 -12.98
C LEU A 150 7.57 -10.66 -12.17
N ALA A 151 8.63 -11.23 -12.72
CA ALA A 151 9.97 -11.21 -12.14
C ALA A 151 11.02 -10.86 -13.20
N LYS A 152 12.15 -10.31 -12.76
CA LYS A 152 13.33 -10.14 -13.62
C LYS A 152 14.01 -11.47 -13.84
N ARG A 153 14.64 -11.64 -15.00
CA ARG A 153 15.41 -12.85 -15.31
C ARG A 153 16.53 -13.03 -14.28
N GLY A 154 16.51 -14.16 -13.57
CA GLY A 154 17.52 -14.53 -12.59
C GLY A 154 17.14 -14.28 -11.12
N ASP A 155 16.03 -13.57 -10.84
CA ASP A 155 15.53 -13.39 -9.46
C ASP A 155 14.88 -14.66 -8.87
N GLY A 156 14.73 -15.71 -9.69
CA GLY A 156 14.16 -16.98 -9.27
C GLY A 156 12.64 -16.90 -9.02
N PRO A 157 12.05 -17.92 -8.34
CA PRO A 157 10.64 -17.93 -8.06
C PRO A 157 10.27 -16.75 -7.15
N PRO A 158 9.20 -16.00 -7.48
CA PRO A 158 8.81 -14.85 -6.69
C PRO A 158 8.41 -15.29 -5.27
N GLY A 159 8.77 -14.46 -4.29
CA GLY A 159 8.45 -14.71 -2.89
C GLY A 159 6.96 -14.99 -2.67
N ARG A 160 6.66 -15.92 -1.76
CA ARG A 160 5.28 -16.20 -1.35
C ARG A 160 4.68 -14.93 -0.76
N GLU A 161 3.45 -14.62 -1.16
CA GLU A 161 2.72 -13.53 -0.51
C GLU A 161 2.46 -13.90 0.95
N PRO A 162 2.52 -12.92 1.87
CA PRO A 162 2.10 -13.16 3.25
C PRO A 162 0.64 -13.61 3.23
N VAL A 163 0.37 -14.76 3.85
CA VAL A 163 -0.95 -15.41 3.87
C VAL A 163 -2.00 -14.54 4.56
N MET A 164 -1.58 -13.55 5.34
CA MET A 164 -2.45 -12.65 6.10
C MET A 164 -2.11 -11.19 5.81
N SER A 165 -3.13 -10.35 5.76
CA SER A 165 -2.94 -8.90 5.71
C SER A 165 -2.28 -8.39 6.99
N GLU A 166 -1.65 -7.21 6.94
CA GLU A 166 -1.07 -6.60 8.15
C GLU A 166 -2.11 -6.36 9.24
N GLU A 167 -3.34 -6.00 8.86
CA GLU A 167 -4.44 -5.80 9.79
C GLU A 167 -4.87 -7.09 10.48
N GLN A 168 -4.98 -8.19 9.72
CA GLN A 168 -5.26 -9.51 10.28
C GLN A 168 -4.13 -9.98 11.21
N ARG A 169 -2.88 -9.72 10.82
CA ARG A 169 -1.71 -10.03 11.67
C ARG A 169 -1.73 -9.23 12.98
N LYS A 170 -2.10 -7.94 12.94
CA LYS A 170 -2.27 -7.10 14.13
C LYS A 170 -3.39 -7.59 15.04
N GLN A 171 -4.53 -8.00 14.46
CA GLN A 171 -5.64 -8.56 15.22
C GLN A 171 -5.26 -9.87 15.92
N LEU A 172 -4.57 -10.77 15.22
CA LEU A 172 -4.04 -12.00 15.80
C LEU A 172 -3.04 -11.73 16.92
N MET A 173 -2.15 -10.75 16.74
CA MET A 173 -1.19 -10.37 17.75
C MET A 173 -1.89 -9.78 19.00
N MET A 174 -2.90 -8.93 18.82
CA MET A 174 -3.73 -8.42 19.92
C MET A 174 -4.47 -9.54 20.65
N HIS A 175 -5.04 -10.49 19.92
CA HIS A 175 -5.76 -11.62 20.52
C HIS A 175 -4.80 -12.53 21.30
N ALA A 176 -3.62 -12.81 20.75
CA ALA A 176 -2.59 -13.58 21.42
C ALA A 176 -2.12 -12.89 22.71
N TYR A 177 -1.93 -11.56 22.67
CA TYR A 177 -1.56 -10.78 23.84
C TYR A 177 -2.63 -10.82 24.94
N ARG A 178 -3.92 -10.59 24.59
CA ARG A 178 -5.03 -10.69 25.55
C ARG A 178 -5.10 -12.07 26.20
N ARG A 179 -5.00 -13.13 25.39
CA ARG A 179 -4.99 -14.49 25.89
C ARG A 179 -3.81 -14.76 26.83
N GLN A 180 -2.64 -14.20 26.54
CA GLN A 180 -1.47 -14.30 27.39
C GLN A 180 -1.65 -13.56 28.72
N GLU A 181 -2.28 -12.38 28.71
CA GLU A 181 -2.64 -11.66 29.93
C GLU A 181 -3.70 -12.41 30.76
N GLU A 182 -4.72 -12.99 30.12
CA GLU A 182 -5.73 -13.82 30.79
C GLU A 182 -5.10 -15.05 31.44
N LEU A 183 -4.22 -15.76 30.72
CA LEU A 183 -3.49 -16.90 31.27
C LEU A 183 -2.58 -16.49 32.43
N LYS A 184 -1.89 -15.36 32.32
CA LYS A 184 -1.05 -14.83 33.41
C LYS A 184 -1.88 -14.44 34.63
N LYS A 185 -3.09 -13.91 34.44
CA LYS A 185 -4.02 -13.64 35.54
C LYS A 185 -4.50 -14.92 36.21
N LEU A 186 -4.84 -15.95 35.42
CA LEU A 186 -5.21 -17.27 35.94
C LEU A 186 -4.06 -17.96 36.68
N GLU A 187 -2.82 -17.83 36.20
CA GLU A 187 -1.63 -18.35 36.90
C GLU A 187 -1.31 -17.58 38.19
N ALA A 188 -1.62 -16.28 38.24
CA ALA A 188 -1.42 -15.45 39.42
C ALA A 188 -2.56 -15.54 40.44
N ASP A 189 -3.69 -16.13 40.06
CA ASP A 189 -4.79 -16.47 40.97
C ASP A 189 -4.37 -17.75 41.73
N ASP A 190 -3.48 -17.60 42.71
CA ASP A 190 -3.19 -18.66 43.68
C ASP A 190 -4.48 -18.94 44.46
N ASP A 191 -5.01 -20.14 44.28
CA ASP A 191 -6.34 -20.65 44.67
C ASP A 191 -6.53 -20.80 46.19
N ASP A 192 -5.98 -19.89 47.00
CA ASP A 192 -6.14 -19.84 48.46
C ASP A 192 -7.41 -19.06 48.87
N ASN A 193 -8.07 -18.36 47.94
CA ASN A 193 -9.36 -17.69 48.18
C ASN A 193 -10.48 -18.69 48.56
N TYR A 194 -10.35 -19.96 48.15
CA TYR A 194 -11.22 -21.04 48.60
C TYR A 194 -11.08 -21.32 50.11
N LEU A 195 -9.88 -21.18 50.69
CA LEU A 195 -9.59 -21.54 52.07
C LEU A 195 -10.30 -20.63 53.10
N ASP A 196 -10.56 -19.38 52.75
CA ASP A 196 -11.31 -18.41 53.57
C ASP A 196 -12.81 -18.38 53.26
N SER A 197 -13.29 -19.24 52.35
CA SER A 197 -14.69 -19.26 51.97
C SER A 197 -15.57 -19.87 53.07
N GLU A 198 -16.75 -19.28 53.34
CA GLU A 198 -17.69 -19.75 54.39
C GLU A 198 -18.08 -21.22 54.28
N TRP A 199 -18.02 -21.79 53.08
CA TRP A 199 -18.37 -23.18 52.82
C TRP A 199 -17.23 -24.17 53.16
N ALA A 200 -15.98 -23.69 53.26
CA ALA A 200 -14.83 -24.49 53.68
C ALA A 200 -14.70 -24.57 55.22
N ASP A 201 -15.40 -23.71 55.97
CA ASP A 201 -15.43 -23.77 57.44
C ASP A 201 -16.29 -24.94 57.94
N SER A 202 -15.62 -26.04 58.29
CA SER A 202 -16.24 -27.24 58.89
C SER A 202 -17.05 -26.98 60.17
N GLN A 203 -16.85 -25.83 60.83
CA GLN A 203 -17.59 -25.44 62.04
C GLN A 203 -18.71 -24.44 61.76
N ASN A 204 -18.94 -24.03 60.51
CA ASN A 204 -19.95 -23.03 60.16
C ASN A 204 -21.37 -23.46 60.57
N LEU A 205 -21.71 -24.74 60.37
CA LEU A 205 -23.00 -25.29 60.80
C LEU A 205 -23.17 -25.22 62.33
N LYS A 206 -22.09 -25.53 63.07
CA LYS A 206 -22.06 -25.48 64.53
C LYS A 206 -22.18 -24.04 65.05
N LYS A 207 -21.46 -23.09 64.46
CA LYS A 207 -21.57 -21.66 64.77
C LYS A 207 -22.97 -21.12 64.51
N THR A 208 -23.61 -21.57 63.42
CA THR A 208 -25.00 -21.24 63.08
C THR A 208 -25.98 -21.76 64.14
N PHE A 209 -25.82 -23.01 64.59
CA PHE A 209 -26.72 -23.62 65.57
C PHE A 209 -26.60 -23.02 66.98
N HIS A 210 -25.40 -22.54 67.34
CA HIS A 210 -25.14 -21.88 68.62
C HIS A 210 -25.33 -20.35 68.57
N GLY A 211 -25.78 -19.77 67.44
CA GLY A 211 -26.03 -18.33 67.30
C GLY A 211 -24.76 -17.46 67.32
N LEU A 212 -23.60 -18.04 67.03
CA LEU A 212 -22.27 -17.43 67.16
C LEU A 212 -21.80 -16.71 65.88
N ARG A 213 -22.71 -16.27 65.00
CA ARG A 213 -22.35 -15.68 63.68
C ARG A 213 -21.72 -14.29 63.78
N ASP A 214 -22.11 -13.48 64.76
CA ASP A 214 -21.74 -12.05 64.84
C ASP A 214 -20.87 -11.69 66.06
N ILE A 215 -19.86 -12.50 66.37
CA ILE A 215 -18.95 -12.20 67.49
C ILE A 215 -17.77 -11.36 66.98
N LYS A 216 -17.85 -10.05 67.16
CA LYS A 216 -16.70 -9.15 67.01
C LYS A 216 -15.98 -9.01 68.34
N TRP A 217 -14.77 -9.56 68.43
CA TRP A 217 -13.85 -9.27 69.53
C TRP A 217 -12.99 -8.05 69.18
N GLY A 218 -13.20 -6.94 69.88
CA GLY A 218 -12.44 -5.69 69.77
C GLY A 218 -13.16 -4.53 70.46
N PRO A 219 -12.44 -3.50 70.96
CA PRO A 219 -13.07 -2.36 71.61
C PRO A 219 -13.95 -1.60 70.61
N ARG A 220 -15.19 -1.30 71.01
CA ARG A 220 -16.08 -0.42 70.26
C ARG A 220 -15.58 1.01 70.44
N PHE A 221 -14.94 1.55 69.42
CA PHE A 221 -14.81 2.99 69.22
C PHE A 221 -15.89 3.45 68.24
#